data_AF-K5WRE4-F1
#
_entry.id   AF-K5WRE4-F1
#
_cell.length_a   1.000
_cell.length_b   1.000
_cell.length_c   1.000
_cell.angle_alpha   90.00
_cell.angle_beta   90.00
_cell.angle_gamma   90.00
#
_symmetry.space_group_name_H-M   'P 1'
#
loop_
_entity.id
_entity.type
_entity.pdbx_description
1 polymer ?
#
loop_
_entity_poly.entity_id
_entity_poly.type
_entity_poly.pdbx_seq_one_letter_code
_entity_poly.pdbx_strand_id
1 'polypeptide(L)'
;MNLISIVASKHPVASVMVFKSSQAEVTRYFDVDLKRGRNKITISKLPTTIEKESIRVSMIQKESSNTSLDKSHVNYLSDIVCSPADDPGYDPTRYTLRALELKRSGLESEKRLLDAQAEVMVSYARSLTGEHASLNDIDNFLSTFGERGRKNINEVLAIDEQIATIDEQINEALRKKRLMKGTLNTEVAAVAVADGDMTVQFQLIYIVSNAVWSPNYRLHAVTGEDDKPSRRVALHYQASVKQATGEDWADASLMLSTVATDTLVKKIPRLEPVKAITIVPVSSPSLISQPPLMCRPSSSRYSSPSTTGGRNPSGNDLTHFRVEPDFTNSQKHTAEDDIIALSDDEPWDTVSKHRGRKILPIPTVTQTPMTLTYTVRGNSDIPSDGKEHVVTIVTLDFEADVEYISDPRLDPRVFLQCQVKNTSEYRLLPGPVNVIMDKSYVSRTRLPDVNRNETFDFTLGDDPSIIVLYERSSKVTKEGTKAFADPLDITTYTTTITAHNTHRFAIENIIVRDAVPTSADNHRIKVVLQKPQALIEAKEGVFVEANESRGDDEAKDLMVKWEKEQDGLYEYKWRINAEDKVKFETVFDVKAPSDTKYSLSNFAIQGKTA
;
A
#
# COMPACT_ATOMS: atom_id res chain seq x y z
N MET A 1 -24.17 -43.08 12.16
CA MET A 1 -23.73 -41.69 11.95
C MET A 1 -22.29 -41.75 11.47
N ASN A 2 -22.05 -41.39 10.22
CA ASN A 2 -20.71 -41.40 9.62
C ASN A 2 -19.93 -40.15 10.07
N LEU A 3 -18.64 -40.27 10.33
CA LEU A 3 -17.78 -39.18 10.82
C LEU A 3 -16.71 -38.85 9.78
N ILE A 4 -16.64 -37.58 9.40
CA ILE A 4 -15.71 -37.07 8.39
C ILE A 4 -14.93 -35.93 9.04
N SER A 5 -13.59 -36.03 9.04
CA SER A 5 -12.71 -35.02 9.63
C SER A 5 -11.80 -34.42 8.56
N ILE A 6 -11.79 -33.10 8.49
CA ILE A 6 -11.04 -32.31 7.51
C ILE A 6 -10.16 -31.32 8.27
N VAL A 7 -8.91 -31.17 7.83
CA VAL A 7 -7.97 -30.19 8.37
C VAL A 7 -7.85 -29.05 7.37
N ALA A 8 -8.47 -27.90 7.65
CA ALA A 8 -8.60 -26.80 6.70
C ALA A 8 -7.25 -26.33 6.13
N SER A 9 -6.20 -26.26 6.95
CA SER A 9 -4.86 -25.82 6.53
C SER A 9 -4.19 -26.72 5.47
N LYS A 10 -4.69 -27.93 5.22
CA LYS A 10 -4.21 -28.81 4.14
C LYS A 10 -4.93 -28.61 2.81
N HIS A 11 -5.95 -27.75 2.77
CA HIS A 11 -6.70 -27.41 1.58
C HIS A 11 -6.50 -25.93 1.24
N PRO A 12 -6.43 -25.57 -0.04
CA PRO A 12 -6.24 -24.18 -0.45
C PRO A 12 -7.47 -23.33 -0.11
N VAL A 13 -7.22 -22.03 0.06
CA VAL A 13 -8.29 -21.02 0.06
C VAL A 13 -8.66 -20.75 -1.40
N ALA A 14 -9.93 -20.89 -1.76
CA ALA A 14 -10.36 -20.76 -3.14
C ALA A 14 -10.47 -19.28 -3.57
N SER A 15 -11.14 -18.48 -2.74
CA SER A 15 -11.27 -17.05 -2.96
C SER A 15 -11.37 -16.26 -1.67
N VAL A 16 -10.95 -15.00 -1.74
CA VAL A 16 -10.98 -14.05 -0.64
C VAL A 16 -11.52 -12.72 -1.14
N MET A 17 -12.51 -12.16 -0.45
CA MET A 17 -12.98 -10.79 -0.63
C MET A 17 -12.58 -9.95 0.56
N VAL A 18 -11.66 -9.00 0.39
CA VAL A 18 -11.21 -8.11 1.47
C VAL A 18 -12.09 -6.86 1.49
N PHE A 19 -12.63 -6.53 2.66
CA PHE A 19 -13.49 -5.37 2.90
C PHE A 19 -12.69 -4.19 3.47
N LYS A 20 -13.26 -2.97 3.41
CA LYS A 20 -12.64 -1.80 4.05
C LYS A 20 -12.72 -1.82 5.58
N SER A 21 -13.60 -2.64 6.16
CA SER A 21 -13.82 -2.79 7.61
C SER A 21 -12.78 -3.67 8.33
N SER A 22 -11.58 -3.85 7.75
CA SER A 22 -10.53 -4.74 8.31
C SER A 22 -10.98 -6.21 8.46
N GLN A 23 -11.88 -6.66 7.57
CA GLN A 23 -12.40 -8.02 7.49
C GLN A 23 -12.20 -8.59 6.08
N ALA A 24 -12.24 -9.91 5.96
CA ALA A 24 -12.32 -10.58 4.67
C ALA A 24 -13.31 -11.75 4.70
N GLU A 25 -14.07 -11.93 3.63
CA GLU A 25 -14.86 -13.13 3.38
C GLU A 25 -13.98 -14.16 2.67
N VAL A 26 -13.89 -15.36 3.22
CA VAL A 26 -13.07 -16.45 2.73
C VAL A 26 -13.98 -17.59 2.29
N THR A 27 -13.74 -18.12 1.09
CA THR A 27 -14.44 -19.28 0.55
C THR A 27 -13.50 -20.45 0.38
N ARG A 28 -13.92 -21.63 0.84
CA ARG A 28 -13.23 -22.91 0.67
C ARG A 28 -14.18 -23.95 0.10
N TYR A 29 -13.62 -24.89 -0.65
CA TYR A 29 -14.32 -26.05 -1.17
C TYR A 29 -13.63 -27.33 -0.70
N PHE A 30 -14.42 -28.30 -0.28
CA PHE A 30 -13.95 -29.62 0.12
C PHE A 30 -14.74 -30.67 -0.62
N ASP A 31 -14.05 -31.60 -1.29
CA ASP A 31 -14.73 -32.77 -1.85
C ASP A 31 -14.97 -33.78 -0.72
N VAL A 32 -16.22 -34.15 -0.52
CA VAL A 32 -16.66 -34.98 0.61
C VAL A 32 -17.51 -36.14 0.12
N ASP A 33 -17.10 -37.35 0.47
CA ASP A 33 -17.86 -38.57 0.21
C ASP A 33 -18.84 -38.81 1.36
N LEU A 34 -20.12 -38.66 1.06
CA LEU A 34 -21.22 -38.92 1.98
C LEU A 34 -21.68 -40.38 1.86
N LYS A 35 -22.02 -40.96 3.00
CA LYS A 35 -22.71 -42.25 3.08
C LYS A 35 -24.19 -42.04 3.30
N ARG A 36 -25.02 -42.97 2.84
CA ARG A 36 -26.45 -42.95 3.13
C ARG A 36 -26.72 -42.74 4.63
N GLY A 37 -27.62 -41.81 4.95
CA GLY A 37 -27.99 -41.41 6.32
C GLY A 37 -27.25 -40.17 6.82
N ARG A 38 -27.04 -40.09 8.14
CA ARG A 38 -26.43 -38.92 8.81
C ARG A 38 -24.90 -38.98 8.75
N ASN A 39 -24.28 -37.93 8.24
CA ASN A 39 -22.84 -37.69 8.17
C ASN A 39 -22.52 -36.44 9.01
N LYS A 40 -21.57 -36.52 9.94
CA LYS A 40 -21.01 -35.37 10.64
C LYS A 40 -19.68 -35.02 10.02
N ILE A 41 -19.58 -33.81 9.50
CA ILE A 41 -18.40 -33.26 8.86
C ILE A 41 -17.81 -32.24 9.83
N THR A 42 -16.59 -32.48 10.27
CA THR A 42 -15.82 -31.61 11.17
C THR A 42 -14.67 -31.00 10.37
N ILE A 43 -14.62 -29.68 10.29
CA ILE A 43 -13.55 -28.91 9.66
C ILE A 43 -12.77 -28.20 10.77
N SER A 44 -11.54 -28.63 10.97
CA SER A 44 -10.65 -28.15 12.04
C SER A 44 -9.55 -27.24 11.49
N LYS A 45 -8.83 -26.54 12.39
CA LYS A 45 -7.73 -25.63 12.06
C LYS A 45 -8.14 -24.45 11.19
N LEU A 46 -9.32 -23.93 11.48
CA LEU A 46 -9.79 -22.65 10.96
C LEU A 46 -9.29 -21.50 11.85
N PRO A 47 -9.17 -20.27 11.30
CA PRO A 47 -8.80 -19.09 12.05
C PRO A 47 -9.64 -18.84 13.30
N THR A 48 -9.01 -18.40 14.38
CA THR A 48 -9.69 -17.91 15.60
C THR A 48 -10.35 -16.55 15.41
N THR A 49 -9.97 -15.82 14.36
CA THR A 49 -10.53 -14.53 13.98
C THR A 49 -11.87 -14.62 13.25
N ILE A 50 -12.40 -15.84 13.06
CA ILE A 50 -13.70 -16.08 12.42
C ILE A 50 -14.84 -15.43 13.22
N GLU A 51 -15.69 -14.69 12.52
CA GLU A 51 -16.97 -14.24 13.04
C GLU A 51 -17.98 -15.39 12.97
N LYS A 52 -18.35 -15.93 14.13
CA LYS A 52 -19.15 -17.15 14.22
C LYS A 52 -20.50 -17.06 13.48
N GLU A 53 -21.14 -15.89 13.50
CA GLU A 53 -22.43 -15.64 12.84
C GLU A 53 -22.33 -15.53 11.31
N SER A 54 -21.12 -15.38 10.76
CA SER A 54 -20.88 -15.25 9.32
C SER A 54 -20.79 -16.58 8.58
N ILE A 55 -20.69 -17.69 9.32
CA ILE A 55 -20.43 -19.02 8.75
C ILE A 55 -21.62 -19.45 7.92
N ARG A 56 -21.35 -19.74 6.66
CA ARG A 56 -22.30 -20.27 5.70
C ARG A 56 -21.74 -21.54 5.11
N VAL A 57 -22.58 -22.56 5.07
CA VAL A 57 -22.23 -23.87 4.55
C VAL A 57 -23.24 -24.24 3.48
N SER A 58 -22.75 -24.82 2.38
CA SER A 58 -23.60 -25.30 1.29
C SER A 58 -23.03 -26.59 0.71
N MET A 59 -23.92 -27.46 0.22
CA MET A 59 -23.55 -28.69 -0.48
C MET A 59 -23.88 -28.53 -1.96
N ILE A 60 -22.87 -28.60 -2.81
CA ILE A 60 -23.02 -28.52 -4.27
C ILE A 60 -22.82 -29.93 -4.81
N GLN A 61 -23.86 -30.50 -5.43
CA GLN A 61 -23.74 -31.80 -6.08
C GLN A 61 -22.94 -31.63 -7.37
N LYS A 62 -21.91 -32.46 -7.58
CA LYS A 62 -21.29 -32.57 -8.89
C LYS A 62 -22.29 -33.35 -9.76
N GLU A 63 -22.81 -32.74 -10.82
CA GLU A 63 -23.79 -33.41 -11.69
C GLU A 63 -23.21 -34.75 -12.19
N SER A 64 -23.83 -35.85 -11.77
CA SER A 64 -23.60 -37.15 -12.40
C SER A 64 -24.34 -37.14 -13.72
N SER A 65 -23.61 -37.09 -14.82
CA SER A 65 -24.16 -37.36 -16.15
C SER A 65 -24.91 -38.70 -16.10
N ASN A 66 -26.21 -38.64 -16.37
CA ASN A 66 -27.18 -39.73 -16.47
C ASN A 66 -27.87 -40.11 -15.16
N THR A 67 -29.04 -39.53 -14.89
CA THR A 67 -30.34 -40.24 -14.98
C THR A 67 -31.49 -39.27 -14.70
N SER A 68 -32.48 -39.29 -15.58
CA SER A 68 -33.72 -38.51 -15.50
C SER A 68 -34.61 -38.93 -14.34
N LEU A 69 -35.27 -37.93 -13.76
CA LEU A 69 -36.62 -38.05 -13.19
C LEU A 69 -36.78 -38.98 -11.96
N ASP A 70 -36.15 -38.65 -10.84
CA ASP A 70 -36.79 -38.83 -9.54
C ASP A 70 -36.50 -37.63 -8.63
N LYS A 71 -37.50 -36.77 -8.47
CA LYS A 71 -37.44 -35.52 -7.72
C LYS A 71 -37.93 -35.79 -6.29
N SER A 72 -37.12 -36.42 -5.45
CA SER A 72 -37.28 -36.39 -3.98
C SER A 72 -36.06 -36.98 -3.25
N HIS A 73 -34.84 -36.59 -3.63
CA HIS A 73 -33.68 -36.85 -2.78
C HIS A 73 -33.34 -35.59 -1.98
N VAL A 74 -33.80 -35.54 -0.72
CA VAL A 74 -33.63 -34.37 0.15
C VAL A 74 -32.28 -34.48 0.83
N ASN A 75 -31.25 -33.99 0.14
CA ASN A 75 -29.95 -33.76 0.76
C ASN A 75 -29.97 -32.39 1.43
N TYR A 76 -29.90 -32.34 2.77
CA TYR A 76 -29.92 -31.08 3.52
C TYR A 76 -28.94 -31.08 4.69
N LEU A 77 -28.52 -29.88 5.09
CA LEU A 77 -27.75 -29.64 6.29
C LEU A 77 -28.73 -29.49 7.46
N SER A 78 -28.63 -30.37 8.45
CA SER A 78 -29.53 -30.36 9.61
C SER A 78 -29.01 -29.51 10.77
N ASP A 79 -27.69 -29.34 10.87
CA ASP A 79 -27.06 -28.62 11.98
C ASP A 79 -25.69 -28.08 11.55
N ILE A 80 -25.33 -26.88 12.02
CA ILE A 80 -24.03 -26.25 11.82
C ILE A 80 -23.63 -25.61 13.15
N VAL A 81 -22.52 -26.07 13.72
CA VAL A 81 -21.98 -25.61 15.00
C VAL A 81 -20.56 -25.10 14.77
N CYS A 82 -20.28 -23.91 15.28
CA CYS A 82 -18.93 -23.36 15.35
C CYS A 82 -18.47 -23.27 16.80
N SER A 83 -17.37 -23.94 17.12
CA SER A 83 -16.80 -23.99 18.46
C SER A 83 -15.28 -23.76 18.40
N PRO A 84 -14.68 -23.22 19.46
CA PRO A 84 -13.24 -23.41 19.64
C PRO A 84 -12.95 -24.92 19.66
N ALA A 85 -11.83 -25.34 19.09
CA ALA A 85 -11.41 -26.73 19.19
C ALA A 85 -11.11 -27.07 20.66
N ASP A 86 -11.37 -28.32 21.05
CA ASP A 86 -11.31 -28.79 22.45
C ASP A 86 -9.92 -28.67 23.12
N ASP A 87 -8.87 -28.31 22.37
CA ASP A 87 -7.51 -28.11 22.87
C ASP A 87 -7.05 -26.65 22.72
N PRO A 88 -7.18 -25.80 23.78
CA PRO A 88 -6.71 -24.41 23.77
C PRO A 88 -5.17 -24.28 23.73
N GLY A 89 -4.40 -25.38 23.84
CA GLY A 89 -2.94 -25.41 23.78
C GLY A 89 -2.36 -25.97 22.48
N TYR A 90 -3.21 -26.28 21.48
CA TYR A 90 -2.77 -26.91 20.25
C TYR A 90 -1.98 -25.94 19.36
N ASP A 91 -0.65 -26.05 19.37
CA ASP A 91 0.23 -25.48 18.34
C ASP A 91 0.72 -26.62 17.42
N PRO A 92 0.19 -26.73 16.18
CA PRO A 92 0.60 -27.79 15.24
C PRO A 92 2.11 -27.74 14.99
N THR A 93 2.68 -26.54 14.98
CA THR A 93 4.10 -26.29 14.75
C THR A 93 4.97 -26.85 15.88
N ARG A 94 4.45 -26.89 17.11
CA ARG A 94 5.17 -27.47 18.24
C ARG A 94 5.35 -28.97 18.08
N TYR A 95 4.34 -29.68 17.59
CA TYR A 95 4.41 -31.12 17.37
C TYR A 95 5.31 -31.47 16.20
N THR A 96 5.24 -30.70 15.10
CA THR A 96 6.13 -30.90 13.95
C THR A 96 7.58 -30.61 14.33
N LEU A 97 7.86 -29.51 15.04
CA LEU A 97 9.20 -29.20 15.54
C LEU A 97 9.72 -30.32 16.46
N ARG A 98 8.91 -30.79 17.42
CA ARG A 98 9.29 -31.89 18.30
C ARG A 98 9.59 -33.18 17.53
N ALA A 99 8.81 -33.49 16.49
CA ALA A 99 9.04 -34.68 15.67
C ALA A 99 10.35 -34.58 14.87
N LEU A 100 10.64 -33.40 14.31
CA LEU A 100 11.89 -33.13 13.61
C LEU A 100 13.10 -33.19 14.57
N GLU A 101 12.98 -32.59 15.75
CA GLU A 101 14.01 -32.64 16.82
C GLU A 101 14.28 -34.07 17.28
N LEU A 102 13.24 -34.89 17.43
CA LEU A 102 13.39 -36.31 17.77
C LEU A 102 14.12 -37.08 16.65
N LYS A 103 13.78 -36.80 15.39
CA LYS A 103 14.46 -37.43 14.24
C LYS A 103 15.93 -37.04 14.18
N ARG A 104 16.23 -35.74 14.38
CA ARG A 104 17.59 -35.21 14.48
C ARG A 104 18.39 -35.88 15.59
N SER A 105 17.81 -35.97 16.79
CA SER A 105 18.42 -36.62 17.96
C SER A 105 18.68 -38.13 17.75
N GLY A 106 17.78 -38.81 17.02
CA GLY A 106 17.96 -40.20 16.61
C GLY A 106 19.17 -40.38 15.69
N LEU A 107 19.27 -39.56 14.65
CA LEU A 107 20.41 -39.55 13.72
C LEU A 107 21.73 -39.19 14.40
N GLU A 108 21.73 -38.22 15.33
CA GLU A 108 22.91 -37.89 16.14
C GLU A 108 23.34 -39.06 17.04
N SER A 109 22.39 -39.88 17.51
CA SER A 109 22.70 -41.06 18.31
C SER A 109 23.28 -42.19 17.45
N GLU A 110 22.81 -42.35 16.21
CA GLU A 110 23.38 -43.29 15.24
C GLU A 110 24.79 -42.89 14.81
N LYS A 111 25.03 -41.60 14.54
CA LYS A 111 26.37 -41.06 14.29
C LYS A 111 27.32 -41.35 15.46
N ARG A 112 26.89 -41.09 16.70
CA ARG A 112 27.68 -41.41 17.90
C ARG A 112 28.03 -42.90 18.01
N LEU A 113 27.15 -43.80 17.55
CA LEU A 113 27.43 -45.23 17.51
C LEU A 113 28.52 -45.57 16.50
N LEU A 114 28.49 -44.97 15.30
CA LEU A 114 29.51 -45.17 14.27
C LEU A 114 30.88 -44.60 14.68
N ASP A 115 30.88 -43.45 15.35
CA ASP A 115 32.08 -42.85 15.94
C ASP A 115 32.68 -43.76 17.02
N ALA A 116 31.85 -44.27 17.94
CA ALA A 116 32.29 -45.24 18.96
C ALA A 116 32.81 -46.54 18.33
N GLN A 117 32.21 -47.02 17.25
CA GLN A 117 32.71 -48.18 16.52
C GLN A 117 34.10 -47.92 15.92
N ALA A 118 34.31 -46.73 15.33
CA ALA A 118 35.62 -46.34 14.82
C ALA A 118 36.65 -46.26 15.94
N GLU A 119 36.30 -45.72 17.10
CA GLU A 119 37.17 -45.65 18.28
C GLU A 119 37.56 -47.04 18.81
N VAL A 120 36.63 -47.99 18.85
CA VAL A 120 36.92 -49.39 19.22
C VAL A 120 37.92 -50.00 18.25
N MET A 121 37.74 -49.79 16.94
CA MET A 121 38.67 -50.30 15.93
C MET A 121 40.07 -49.68 16.08
N VAL A 122 40.16 -48.37 16.34
CA VAL A 122 41.44 -47.68 16.58
C VAL A 122 42.10 -48.20 17.87
N SER A 123 41.33 -48.43 18.92
CA SER A 123 41.84 -48.96 20.19
C SER A 123 42.38 -50.38 20.02
N TYR A 124 41.68 -51.23 19.27
CA TYR A 124 42.15 -52.57 18.95
C TYR A 124 43.42 -52.53 18.09
N ALA A 125 43.48 -51.66 17.09
CA ALA A 125 44.69 -51.45 16.27
C ALA A 125 45.92 -51.13 17.11
N ARG A 126 45.77 -50.31 18.17
CA ARG A 126 46.86 -49.97 19.11
C ARG A 126 47.30 -51.13 20.01
N SER A 127 46.44 -52.13 20.19
CA SER A 127 46.72 -53.30 21.04
C SER A 127 47.42 -54.45 20.29
N LEU A 128 47.48 -54.40 18.95
CA LEU A 128 48.18 -55.38 18.13
C LEU A 128 49.70 -55.19 18.28
N THR A 129 50.35 -56.07 19.05
CA THR A 129 51.80 -56.13 19.20
C THR A 129 52.40 -57.31 18.42
N GLY A 130 53.64 -57.16 17.95
CA GLY A 130 54.34 -58.20 17.18
C GLY A 130 54.61 -59.51 17.93
N GLU A 131 54.36 -59.54 19.25
CA GLU A 131 54.55 -60.73 20.08
C GLU A 131 53.37 -61.73 20.02
N HIS A 132 52.19 -61.29 19.57
CA HIS A 132 50.95 -62.08 19.68
C HIS A 132 50.08 -62.14 18.40
N ALA A 133 50.52 -61.52 17.29
CA ALA A 133 49.78 -61.52 16.02
C ALA A 133 50.67 -62.00 14.86
N SER A 134 50.16 -62.89 14.01
CA SER A 134 50.88 -63.29 12.80
C SER A 134 50.77 -62.21 11.70
N LEU A 135 51.67 -62.24 10.72
CA LEU A 135 51.61 -61.34 9.57
C LEU A 135 50.28 -61.43 8.81
N ASN A 136 49.68 -62.63 8.76
CA ASN A 136 48.38 -62.86 8.14
C ASN A 136 47.23 -62.24 8.96
N ASP A 137 47.31 -62.26 10.29
CA ASP A 137 46.31 -61.64 11.16
C ASP A 137 46.35 -60.11 11.03
N ILE A 138 47.55 -59.53 10.88
CA ILE A 138 47.75 -58.10 10.66
C ILE A 138 47.18 -57.68 9.30
N ASP A 139 47.46 -58.42 8.22
CA ASP A 139 46.96 -58.10 6.87
C ASP A 139 45.43 -58.19 6.79
N ASN A 140 44.85 -59.27 7.36
CA ASN A 140 43.39 -59.43 7.46
C ASN A 140 42.74 -58.32 8.29
N PHE A 141 43.37 -57.91 9.39
CA PHE A 141 42.91 -56.80 10.20
C PHE A 141 42.95 -55.48 9.42
N LEU A 142 44.06 -55.14 8.75
CA LEU A 142 44.20 -53.89 7.99
C LEU A 142 43.20 -53.80 6.83
N SER A 143 42.94 -54.91 6.13
CA SER A 143 41.90 -55.00 5.11
C SER A 143 40.51 -54.69 5.69
N THR A 144 40.14 -55.39 6.77
CA THR A 144 38.86 -55.21 7.47
C THR A 144 38.71 -53.80 8.05
N PHE A 145 39.77 -53.26 8.63
CA PHE A 145 39.83 -51.90 9.19
C PHE A 145 39.63 -50.85 8.10
N GLY A 146 40.30 -50.98 6.96
CA GLY A 146 40.15 -50.05 5.83
C GLY A 146 38.77 -50.14 5.16
N GLU A 147 38.19 -51.34 5.04
CA GLU A 147 36.83 -51.52 4.53
C GLU A 147 35.79 -50.95 5.50
N ARG A 148 35.85 -51.34 6.78
CA ARG A 148 34.90 -50.89 7.81
C ARG A 148 35.02 -49.39 8.07
N GLY A 149 36.24 -48.84 8.06
CA GLY A 149 36.50 -47.41 8.18
C GLY A 149 35.87 -46.61 7.03
N ARG A 150 36.06 -47.03 5.77
CA ARG A 150 35.41 -46.40 4.61
C ARG A 150 33.89 -46.47 4.69
N LYS A 151 33.35 -47.61 5.12
CA LYS A 151 31.91 -47.79 5.30
C LYS A 151 31.35 -46.85 6.39
N ASN A 152 32.00 -46.78 7.55
CA ASN A 152 31.59 -45.87 8.63
C ASN A 152 31.65 -44.40 8.19
N ILE A 153 32.70 -43.98 7.48
CA ILE A 153 32.80 -42.61 6.94
C ILE A 153 31.63 -42.29 6.01
N ASN A 154 31.32 -43.19 5.07
CA ASN A 154 30.21 -42.97 4.13
C ASN A 154 28.85 -42.93 4.84
N GLU A 155 28.62 -43.78 5.86
CA GLU A 155 27.40 -43.77 6.67
C GLU A 155 27.29 -42.48 7.50
N VAL A 156 28.38 -42.00 8.10
CA VAL A 156 28.40 -40.72 8.83
C VAL A 156 28.09 -39.55 7.90
N LEU A 157 28.68 -39.50 6.69
CA LEU A 157 28.40 -38.45 5.70
C LEU A 157 26.92 -38.45 5.28
N ALA A 158 26.33 -39.61 5.05
CA ALA A 158 24.91 -39.73 4.70
C ALA A 158 23.99 -39.28 5.86
N ILE A 159 24.37 -39.59 7.10
CA ILE A 159 23.65 -39.13 8.29
C ILE A 159 23.77 -37.60 8.43
N ASP A 160 24.95 -37.02 8.20
CA ASP A 160 25.18 -35.58 8.27
C ASP A 160 24.33 -34.81 7.23
N GLU A 161 24.19 -35.34 6.01
CA GLU A 161 23.30 -34.78 5.00
C GLU A 161 21.82 -34.80 5.44
N GLN A 162 21.38 -35.89 6.07
CA GLN A 162 20.02 -35.99 6.62
C GLN A 162 19.80 -35.03 7.79
N ILE A 163 20.79 -34.87 8.68
CA ILE A 163 20.74 -33.89 9.78
C ILE A 163 20.64 -32.48 9.21
N ALA A 164 21.46 -32.12 8.22
CA ALA A 164 21.41 -30.81 7.58
C ALA A 164 20.03 -30.50 6.95
N THR A 165 19.44 -31.50 6.27
CA THR A 165 18.08 -31.37 5.71
C THR A 165 17.02 -31.16 6.80
N ILE A 166 17.12 -31.88 7.92
CA ILE A 166 16.19 -31.70 9.05
C ILE A 166 16.40 -30.35 9.72
N ASP A 167 17.63 -29.90 9.89
CA ASP A 167 17.95 -28.57 10.44
C ASP A 167 17.37 -27.45 9.56
N GLU A 168 17.42 -27.60 8.23
CA GLU A 168 16.74 -26.68 7.32
C GLU A 168 15.22 -26.67 7.54
N GLN A 169 14.59 -27.83 7.65
CA GLN A 169 13.14 -27.95 7.93
C GLN A 169 12.76 -27.35 9.30
N ILE A 170 13.57 -27.56 10.34
CA ILE A 170 13.39 -26.96 11.67
C ILE A 170 13.47 -25.43 11.56
N ASN A 171 14.51 -24.91 10.90
CA ASN A 171 14.70 -23.48 10.71
C ASN A 171 13.56 -22.84 9.90
N GLU A 172 13.08 -23.51 8.85
CA GLU A 172 11.95 -23.06 8.05
C GLU A 172 10.66 -23.02 8.89
N ALA A 173 10.39 -24.08 9.68
CA ALA A 173 9.23 -24.14 10.57
C ALA A 173 9.29 -23.04 11.66
N LEU A 174 10.47 -22.78 12.24
CA LEU A 174 10.68 -21.67 13.18
C LEU A 174 10.50 -20.31 12.52
N ARG A 175 11.00 -20.13 11.29
CA ARG A 175 10.83 -18.89 10.51
C ARG A 175 9.35 -18.62 10.24
N LYS A 176 8.61 -19.63 9.77
CA LYS A 176 7.16 -19.56 9.56
C LYS A 176 6.43 -19.19 10.85
N LYS A 177 6.75 -19.85 11.97
CA LYS A 177 6.15 -19.54 13.28
C LYS A 177 6.38 -18.10 13.74
N ARG A 178 7.57 -17.54 13.49
CA ARG A 178 7.91 -16.14 13.85
C ARG A 178 7.15 -15.12 12.98
N LEU A 179 6.99 -15.43 11.70
CA LEU A 179 6.35 -14.54 10.72
C LEU A 179 4.83 -14.59 10.81
N MET A 180 4.24 -15.77 11.01
CA MET A 180 2.80 -15.97 11.08
C MET A 180 2.17 -15.22 12.27
N LYS A 181 1.09 -14.50 11.98
CA LYS A 181 0.24 -13.79 12.93
C LYS A 181 -1.17 -14.37 12.88
N GLY A 182 -1.78 -14.54 14.05
CA GLY A 182 -3.07 -15.23 14.20
C GLY A 182 -2.91 -16.69 14.62
N THR A 183 -4.01 -17.33 14.99
CA THR A 183 -4.02 -18.73 15.48
C THR A 183 -5.12 -19.54 14.79
N LEU A 184 -4.86 -20.84 14.60
CA LEU A 184 -5.78 -21.77 13.94
C LEU A 184 -6.36 -22.77 14.94
N ASN A 185 -7.40 -22.36 15.67
CA ASN A 185 -8.00 -23.19 16.72
C ASN A 185 -9.54 -23.20 16.71
N THR A 186 -10.16 -22.88 15.58
CA THR A 186 -11.61 -22.97 15.40
C THR A 186 -11.97 -24.27 14.68
N GLU A 187 -13.11 -24.85 15.07
CA GLU A 187 -13.75 -25.98 14.41
C GLU A 187 -15.16 -25.60 13.95
N VAL A 188 -15.52 -26.03 12.74
CA VAL A 188 -16.89 -25.98 12.22
C VAL A 188 -17.36 -27.41 11.99
N ALA A 189 -18.43 -27.80 12.68
CA ALA A 189 -19.07 -29.08 12.50
C ALA A 189 -20.41 -28.88 11.79
N ALA A 190 -20.67 -29.63 10.72
CA ALA A 190 -21.96 -29.66 10.04
C ALA A 190 -22.50 -31.09 9.98
N VAL A 191 -23.81 -31.26 10.09
CA VAL A 191 -24.47 -32.55 9.92
C VAL A 191 -25.23 -32.55 8.60
N ALA A 192 -24.81 -33.42 7.68
CA ALA A 192 -25.45 -33.64 6.40
C ALA A 192 -26.25 -34.95 6.42
N VAL A 193 -27.47 -34.92 5.88
CA VAL A 193 -28.27 -36.13 5.63
C VAL A 193 -28.24 -36.42 4.14
N ALA A 194 -27.81 -37.63 3.78
CA ALA A 194 -27.73 -38.08 2.39
C ALA A 194 -28.65 -39.28 2.14
N ASP A 195 -29.37 -39.30 1.03
CA ASP A 195 -30.30 -40.40 0.69
C ASP A 195 -29.60 -41.61 0.06
N GLY A 196 -28.35 -41.44 -0.37
CA GLY A 196 -27.49 -42.47 -0.94
C GLY A 196 -26.02 -42.13 -0.75
N ASP A 197 -25.14 -43.06 -1.14
CA ASP A 197 -23.70 -42.79 -1.19
C ASP A 197 -23.42 -41.85 -2.36
N MET A 198 -22.78 -40.70 -2.08
CA MET A 198 -22.53 -39.69 -3.10
C MET A 198 -21.32 -38.82 -2.74
N THR A 199 -20.69 -38.24 -3.75
CA THR A 199 -19.65 -37.22 -3.57
C THR A 199 -20.26 -35.83 -3.79
N VAL A 200 -20.09 -34.94 -2.81
CA VAL A 200 -20.51 -33.54 -2.91
C VAL A 200 -19.31 -32.62 -2.77
N GLN A 201 -19.40 -31.44 -3.36
CA GLN A 201 -18.49 -30.34 -3.05
C GLN A 201 -19.11 -29.52 -1.92
N PHE A 202 -18.49 -29.59 -0.75
CA PHE A 202 -18.87 -28.85 0.43
C PHE A 202 -18.24 -27.46 0.40
N GLN A 203 -19.07 -26.43 0.27
CA GLN A 203 -18.65 -25.03 0.29
C GLN A 203 -18.75 -24.49 1.71
N LEU A 204 -17.65 -23.94 2.22
CA LEU A 204 -17.58 -23.23 3.48
C LEU A 204 -17.21 -21.76 3.20
N ILE A 205 -18.05 -20.84 3.65
CA ILE A 205 -17.82 -19.40 3.57
C ILE A 205 -17.83 -18.82 4.99
N TYR A 206 -16.86 -17.99 5.32
CA TYR A 206 -16.76 -17.34 6.63
C TYR A 206 -16.08 -15.98 6.52
N ILE A 207 -16.36 -15.09 7.46
CA ILE A 207 -15.69 -13.80 7.60
C ILE A 207 -14.61 -13.91 8.67
N VAL A 208 -13.42 -13.41 8.37
CA VAL A 208 -12.30 -13.25 9.30
C VAL A 208 -12.01 -11.77 9.54
N SER A 209 -11.59 -11.44 10.75
CA SER A 209 -11.01 -10.13 11.09
C SER A 209 -9.49 -10.11 10.87
N ASN A 210 -8.88 -8.92 10.93
CA ASN A 210 -7.46 -8.63 10.70
C ASN A 210 -7.02 -8.76 9.24
N ALA A 211 -7.87 -8.32 8.32
CA ALA A 211 -7.57 -8.26 6.89
C ALA A 211 -7.99 -6.91 6.31
N VAL A 212 -7.04 -6.09 5.88
CA VAL A 212 -7.29 -4.73 5.38
C VAL A 212 -6.68 -4.54 4.00
N TRP A 213 -7.30 -3.70 3.19
CA TRP A 213 -6.73 -3.25 1.93
C TRP A 213 -6.85 -1.74 1.75
N SER A 214 -5.93 -1.17 0.97
CA SER A 214 -5.99 0.23 0.56
C SER A 214 -5.54 0.39 -0.89
N PRO A 215 -6.13 1.34 -1.65
CA PRO A 215 -5.71 1.60 -3.03
C PRO A 215 -4.34 2.30 -3.04
N ASN A 216 -3.49 1.94 -3.99
CA ASN A 216 -2.28 2.68 -4.31
C ASN A 216 -2.09 2.75 -5.83
N TYR A 217 -1.44 3.80 -6.31
CA TYR A 217 -1.29 4.03 -7.73
C TYR A 217 0.18 4.26 -8.09
N ARG A 218 0.55 3.79 -9.29
CA ARG A 218 1.79 4.22 -9.95
C ARG A 218 1.43 4.79 -11.30
N LEU A 219 1.79 6.02 -11.52
CA LEU A 219 1.63 6.68 -12.81
C LEU A 219 2.96 6.63 -13.55
N HIS A 220 2.94 6.09 -14.76
CA HIS A 220 4.07 6.05 -15.67
C HIS A 220 3.83 7.04 -16.81
N ALA A 221 4.71 8.04 -16.91
CA ALA A 221 4.87 8.92 -18.04
C ALA A 221 6.18 8.61 -18.76
N VAL A 222 6.23 8.90 -20.05
CA VAL A 222 7.41 8.72 -20.89
C VAL A 222 7.67 9.98 -21.69
N THR A 223 8.94 10.26 -21.96
CA THR A 223 9.34 11.27 -22.94
C THR A 223 9.23 10.65 -24.33
N GLY A 224 8.61 11.38 -25.26
CA GLY A 224 8.46 11.00 -26.66
C GLY A 224 9.77 11.15 -27.45
N GLU A 225 9.73 10.76 -28.72
CA GLU A 225 10.91 10.82 -29.62
C GLU A 225 11.38 12.25 -29.92
N ASP A 226 10.51 13.24 -29.69
CA ASP A 226 10.78 14.67 -29.89
C ASP A 226 11.30 15.37 -28.63
N ASP A 227 11.79 14.60 -27.64
CA ASP A 227 12.20 15.04 -26.30
C ASP A 227 11.08 15.72 -25.50
N LYS A 228 9.82 15.65 -25.95
CA LYS A 228 8.67 16.21 -25.24
C LYS A 228 7.98 15.17 -24.36
N PRO A 229 7.33 15.58 -23.25
CA PRO A 229 6.48 14.69 -22.49
C PRO A 229 5.39 14.06 -23.38
N SER A 230 5.29 12.73 -23.38
CA SER A 230 4.24 12.03 -24.11
C SER A 230 2.87 12.34 -23.52
N ARG A 231 1.88 12.50 -24.41
CA ARG A 231 0.47 12.60 -24.02
C ARG A 231 -0.09 11.26 -23.54
N ARG A 232 0.61 10.14 -23.75
CA ARG A 232 0.16 8.82 -23.27
C ARG A 232 0.78 8.52 -21.92
N VAL A 233 -0.07 8.26 -20.94
CA VAL A 233 0.33 7.87 -19.59
C VAL A 233 -0.34 6.55 -19.20
N ALA A 234 0.37 5.74 -18.41
CA ALA A 234 -0.16 4.48 -17.88
C ALA A 234 -0.34 4.59 -16.37
N LEU A 235 -1.57 4.43 -15.90
CA LEU A 235 -1.91 4.38 -14.48
C LEU A 235 -2.05 2.92 -14.04
N HIS A 236 -1.09 2.44 -13.25
CA HIS A 236 -1.16 1.15 -12.59
C HIS A 236 -2.02 1.30 -11.33
N TYR A 237 -3.25 0.79 -11.38
CA TYR A 237 -4.13 0.73 -10.24
C TYR A 237 -3.81 -0.53 -9.43
N GLN A 238 -3.22 -0.33 -8.26
CA GLN A 238 -2.79 -1.37 -7.35
C GLN A 238 -3.56 -1.29 -6.03
N ALA A 239 -3.46 -2.35 -5.23
CA ALA A 239 -3.91 -2.35 -3.86
C ALA A 239 -2.82 -2.93 -2.96
N SER A 240 -2.68 -2.33 -1.78
CA SER A 240 -1.87 -2.86 -0.69
C SER A 240 -2.80 -3.65 0.24
N VAL A 241 -2.59 -4.95 0.32
CA VAL A 241 -3.37 -5.88 1.15
C VAL A 241 -2.50 -6.35 2.30
N LYS A 242 -3.04 -6.29 3.51
CA LYS A 242 -2.37 -6.70 4.74
C LYS A 242 -3.28 -7.60 5.56
N GLN A 243 -2.79 -8.76 5.98
CA GLN A 243 -3.60 -9.69 6.76
C GLN A 243 -2.78 -10.42 7.84
N ALA A 244 -3.48 -10.73 8.94
CA ALA A 244 -2.96 -11.43 10.11
C ALA A 244 -4.04 -12.37 10.69
N THR A 245 -4.71 -13.08 9.79
CA THR A 245 -5.84 -13.97 10.11
C THR A 245 -5.40 -15.30 10.72
N GLY A 246 -4.14 -15.70 10.55
CA GLY A 246 -3.60 -16.99 10.92
C GLY A 246 -3.57 -18.02 9.79
N GLU A 247 -4.16 -17.69 8.63
CA GLU A 247 -4.10 -18.53 7.42
C GLU A 247 -3.44 -17.80 6.26
N ASP A 248 -2.65 -18.52 5.48
CA ASP A 248 -2.08 -18.03 4.23
C ASP A 248 -3.12 -18.16 3.10
N TRP A 249 -3.20 -17.14 2.27
CA TRP A 249 -4.03 -17.16 1.06
C TRP A 249 -3.13 -17.44 -0.14
N ALA A 250 -2.68 -18.70 -0.26
CA ALA A 250 -1.82 -19.14 -1.37
C ALA A 250 -2.66 -19.52 -2.59
N ASP A 251 -2.27 -19.03 -3.78
CA ASP A 251 -2.97 -19.19 -5.06
C ASP A 251 -4.49 -18.87 -4.97
N ALA A 252 -4.87 -17.86 -4.18
CA ALA A 252 -6.28 -17.51 -3.96
C ALA A 252 -6.79 -16.48 -4.97
N SER A 253 -8.05 -16.60 -5.42
CA SER A 253 -8.71 -15.55 -6.20
C SER A 253 -9.06 -14.37 -5.29
N LEU A 254 -8.47 -13.20 -5.55
CA LEU A 254 -8.59 -12.04 -4.67
C LEU A 254 -9.56 -11.00 -5.22
N MET A 255 -10.51 -10.60 -4.39
CA MET A 255 -11.48 -9.52 -4.64
C MET A 255 -11.35 -8.45 -3.56
N LEU A 256 -11.53 -7.19 -3.94
CA LEU A 256 -11.42 -6.04 -3.04
C LEU A 256 -12.74 -5.29 -3.07
N SER A 257 -13.37 -5.15 -1.92
CA SER A 257 -14.67 -4.49 -1.78
C SER A 257 -14.54 -3.18 -1.02
N THR A 258 -15.23 -2.14 -1.51
CA THR A 258 -15.31 -0.86 -0.79
C THR A 258 -16.37 -0.86 0.31
N VAL A 259 -17.08 -1.96 0.51
CA VAL A 259 -18.07 -2.10 1.57
C VAL A 259 -17.37 -2.10 2.91
N ALA A 260 -17.89 -1.31 3.84
CA ALA A 260 -17.65 -1.49 5.26
C ALA A 260 -18.67 -2.50 5.78
N THR A 261 -18.17 -3.67 6.14
CA THR A 261 -18.91 -4.80 6.72
C THR A 261 -18.84 -4.74 8.25
N ASP A 262 -18.59 -3.56 8.82
CA ASP A 262 -18.59 -3.32 10.26
C ASP A 262 -19.99 -3.61 10.82
N THR A 263 -20.17 -4.88 11.18
CA THR A 263 -21.36 -5.52 11.71
C THR A 263 -21.52 -5.15 13.18
N LEU A 264 -21.83 -3.88 13.42
CA LEU A 264 -22.68 -3.49 14.54
C LEU A 264 -23.90 -2.81 13.93
N VAL A 265 -24.90 -3.62 13.58
CA VAL A 265 -26.26 -3.24 13.18
C VAL A 265 -26.36 -1.80 12.65
N LYS A 266 -26.39 -1.62 11.32
CA LYS A 266 -26.80 -0.34 10.71
C LYS A 266 -28.28 -0.10 11.01
N LYS A 267 -28.62 0.20 12.27
CA LYS A 267 -29.93 0.71 12.66
C LYS A 267 -30.08 2.05 11.97
N ILE A 268 -31.24 2.27 11.36
CA ILE A 268 -31.60 3.59 10.87
C ILE A 268 -31.42 4.57 12.04
N PRO A 269 -30.54 5.59 11.93
CA PRO A 269 -30.34 6.55 13.01
C PRO A 269 -31.70 7.19 13.31
N ARG A 270 -32.08 7.18 14.58
CA ARG A 270 -33.30 7.85 15.01
C ARG A 270 -32.97 9.33 15.18
N LEU A 271 -33.66 10.16 14.40
CA LEU A 271 -33.57 11.60 14.55
C LEU A 271 -34.16 11.99 15.90
N GLU A 272 -33.33 12.50 16.80
CA GLU A 272 -33.80 13.13 18.03
C GLU A 272 -34.38 14.51 17.72
N PRO A 273 -35.53 14.90 18.29
CA PRO A 273 -36.13 16.21 18.05
C PRO A 273 -35.19 17.32 18.54
N VAL A 274 -34.85 18.24 17.65
CA VAL A 274 -34.05 19.43 17.98
C VAL A 274 -34.91 20.38 18.79
N LYS A 275 -34.52 20.65 20.04
CA LYS A 275 -35.14 21.68 20.88
C LYS A 275 -34.28 22.94 20.83
N ALA A 276 -34.91 24.09 20.57
CA ALA A 276 -34.27 25.39 20.78
C ALA A 276 -34.05 25.56 22.29
N ILE A 277 -32.79 25.63 22.71
CA ILE A 277 -32.43 25.88 24.10
C ILE A 277 -32.02 27.35 24.20
N THR A 278 -32.71 28.11 25.05
CA THR A 278 -32.27 29.47 25.37
C THR A 278 -30.94 29.37 26.13
N ILE A 279 -29.85 29.81 25.50
CA ILE A 279 -28.59 30.02 26.22
C ILE A 279 -28.80 31.23 27.12
N VAL A 280 -29.16 31.01 28.38
CA VAL A 280 -29.16 32.07 29.38
C VAL A 280 -27.69 32.41 29.62
N PRO A 281 -27.22 33.64 29.34
CA PRO A 281 -25.86 34.02 29.69
C PRO A 281 -25.72 33.83 31.20
N VAL A 282 -24.74 33.03 31.62
CA VAL A 282 -24.40 32.89 33.03
C VAL A 282 -24.03 34.29 33.52
N SER A 283 -24.92 34.91 34.28
CA SER A 283 -24.60 36.13 35.00
C SER A 283 -23.44 35.78 35.94
N SER A 284 -22.29 36.42 35.71
CA SER A 284 -21.12 36.29 36.56
C SER A 284 -21.55 36.44 38.02
N PRO A 285 -21.28 35.47 38.91
CA PRO A 285 -21.67 35.62 40.30
C PRO A 285 -20.91 36.80 40.89
N SER A 286 -21.66 37.82 41.32
CA SER A 286 -21.17 38.90 42.15
C SER A 286 -20.48 38.29 43.37
N LEU A 287 -19.25 38.70 43.65
CA LEU A 287 -18.51 38.31 44.85
C LEU A 287 -19.26 38.78 46.10
N ILE A 288 -20.16 37.94 46.60
CA ILE A 288 -20.72 38.07 47.95
C ILE A 288 -19.82 37.20 48.84
N SER A 289 -19.04 37.87 49.68
CA SER A 289 -18.21 37.24 50.71
C SER A 289 -19.07 36.40 51.64
N GLN A 290 -18.88 35.08 51.66
CA GLN A 290 -19.44 34.23 52.70
C GLN A 290 -18.52 34.25 53.95
N PRO A 291 -19.08 34.28 55.17
CA PRO A 291 -18.31 34.20 56.41
C PRO A 291 -17.82 32.75 56.67
N PRO A 292 -16.78 32.56 57.50
CA PRO A 292 -16.10 31.27 57.61
C PRO A 292 -16.92 30.29 58.44
N LEU A 293 -17.11 29.08 57.95
CA LEU A 293 -17.68 27.96 58.72
C LEU A 293 -16.60 26.94 59.08
N MET A 294 -16.64 26.57 60.36
CA MET A 294 -15.66 25.76 61.09
C MET A 294 -15.45 24.35 60.51
N CYS A 295 -14.20 23.91 60.51
CA CYS A 295 -13.82 22.52 60.28
C CYS A 295 -14.16 21.65 61.50
N ARG A 296 -14.73 20.46 61.25
CA ARG A 296 -14.69 19.31 62.19
C ARG A 296 -14.24 18.04 61.44
N PRO A 297 -13.55 17.12 62.13
CA PRO A 297 -12.57 16.24 61.51
C PRO A 297 -13.16 14.89 61.09
N SER A 298 -12.68 14.33 59.98
CA SER A 298 -12.81 12.92 59.65
C SER A 298 -11.60 12.14 60.15
N SER A 299 -11.87 11.06 60.88
CA SER A 299 -10.91 10.16 61.48
C SER A 299 -10.33 9.17 60.47
N SER A 300 -9.04 8.89 60.64
CA SER A 300 -8.23 7.93 59.91
C SER A 300 -8.55 6.47 60.26
N ARG A 301 -8.28 5.55 59.33
CA ARG A 301 -7.57 4.27 59.53
C ARG A 301 -7.13 3.75 58.13
N TYR A 302 -5.83 3.78 57.78
CA TYR A 302 -4.82 2.69 57.90
C TYR A 302 -5.18 1.46 57.03
N SER A 303 -4.35 0.84 56.16
CA SER A 303 -2.90 0.88 55.87
C SER A 303 -2.61 0.17 54.52
N SER A 304 -1.46 0.47 53.89
CA SER A 304 -0.78 -0.40 52.92
C SER A 304 -0.08 -1.59 53.62
N PRO A 305 0.58 -2.51 52.88
CA PRO A 305 2.02 -2.31 52.74
C PRO A 305 2.59 -2.63 51.35
N SER A 306 3.60 -1.84 50.99
CA SER A 306 4.58 -2.07 49.94
C SER A 306 5.76 -2.88 50.47
N THR A 307 6.43 -3.63 49.59
CA THR A 307 7.78 -4.16 49.83
C THR A 307 8.74 -3.53 48.83
N THR A 308 9.84 -3.02 49.38
CA THR A 308 10.91 -2.23 48.78
C THR A 308 12.10 -3.09 48.34
N GLY A 309 12.84 -2.57 47.36
CA GLY A 309 14.22 -2.95 47.00
C GLY A 309 14.37 -2.95 45.47
N GLY A 310 14.99 -2.00 44.78
CA GLY A 310 15.96 -0.98 45.14
C GLY A 310 17.34 -1.34 44.60
N ARG A 311 17.73 -0.79 43.43
CA ARG A 311 19.08 -0.25 43.13
C ARG A 311 19.24 0.18 41.65
N ASN A 312 19.53 1.48 41.48
CA ASN A 312 20.38 2.00 40.39
C ASN A 312 21.84 1.59 40.66
N PRO A 313 22.71 1.65 39.63
CA PRO A 313 23.64 2.78 39.60
C PRO A 313 23.90 3.36 38.21
N SER A 314 24.33 4.62 38.23
CA SER A 314 24.95 5.38 37.15
C SER A 314 26.48 5.33 37.25
N GLY A 315 27.18 5.35 36.11
CA GLY A 315 28.48 6.04 35.97
C GLY A 315 29.65 5.27 35.34
N ASN A 316 30.09 5.76 34.17
CA ASN A 316 31.41 5.62 33.50
C ASN A 316 31.81 4.19 33.01
N ASP A 317 32.53 3.97 31.91
CA ASP A 317 33.48 4.76 31.13
C ASP A 317 33.68 4.13 29.73
N LEU A 318 34.07 4.95 28.75
CA LEU A 318 34.99 4.67 27.62
C LEU A 318 34.80 3.40 26.76
N THR A 319 34.46 3.60 25.48
CA THR A 319 35.39 3.33 24.35
C THR A 319 34.79 3.75 23.01
N HIS A 320 35.54 4.60 22.31
CA HIS A 320 35.40 4.89 20.88
C HIS A 320 35.53 3.59 20.07
N PHE A 321 34.60 3.29 19.17
CA PHE A 321 34.91 2.67 17.88
C PHE A 321 33.96 3.19 16.81
N ARG A 322 34.48 4.15 16.05
CA ARG A 322 34.00 4.57 14.74
C ARG A 322 34.45 3.50 13.75
N VAL A 323 33.51 2.85 13.06
CA VAL A 323 33.82 2.02 11.89
C VAL A 323 33.23 2.74 10.69
N GLU A 324 34.12 3.30 9.88
CA GLU A 324 33.83 3.78 8.54
C GLU A 324 33.61 2.59 7.59
N PRO A 325 32.82 2.75 6.51
CA PRO A 325 32.69 1.73 5.49
C PRO A 325 33.88 1.83 4.52
N ASP A 326 34.82 0.89 4.60
CA ASP A 326 35.84 0.72 3.58
C ASP A 326 35.32 -0.12 2.41
N PHE A 327 35.27 0.54 1.25
CA PHE A 327 35.34 -0.07 -0.08
C PHE A 327 36.69 -0.81 -0.22
N THR A 328 36.69 -2.05 -0.73
CA THR A 328 37.57 -2.57 -1.82
C THR A 328 37.56 -4.12 -1.91
N ASN A 329 37.89 -4.61 -3.13
CA ASN A 329 38.02 -6.00 -3.63
C ASN A 329 36.72 -6.76 -3.89
N SER A 330 36.26 -7.01 -5.12
CA SER A 330 36.91 -7.30 -6.43
C SER A 330 37.75 -8.58 -6.44
N GLN A 331 37.11 -9.69 -6.84
CA GLN A 331 37.68 -10.86 -7.52
C GLN A 331 36.51 -11.55 -8.25
N LYS A 332 36.27 -11.27 -9.54
CA LYS A 332 36.73 -12.05 -10.71
C LYS A 332 36.59 -13.57 -10.53
N HIS A 333 35.47 -14.10 -11.00
CA HIS A 333 35.40 -15.44 -11.58
C HIS A 333 34.77 -15.34 -12.97
N THR A 334 35.55 -15.79 -13.95
CA THR A 334 35.27 -15.91 -15.38
C THR A 334 34.70 -17.30 -15.68
N ALA A 335 33.65 -17.35 -16.51
CA ALA A 335 33.26 -18.47 -17.37
C ALA A 335 32.27 -17.84 -18.38
N GLU A 336 32.71 -17.33 -19.53
CA GLU A 336 32.91 -18.07 -20.79
C GLU A 336 31.72 -18.94 -21.18
N ASP A 337 30.86 -18.34 -22.01
CA ASP A 337 30.33 -18.84 -23.28
C ASP A 337 29.78 -20.28 -23.34
N ASP A 338 28.44 -20.37 -23.38
CA ASP A 338 27.74 -21.35 -24.21
C ASP A 338 26.52 -20.66 -24.85
N ILE A 339 26.75 -20.13 -26.05
CA ILE A 339 25.73 -19.66 -26.99
C ILE A 339 25.21 -20.88 -27.73
N ILE A 340 24.03 -21.37 -27.36
CA ILE A 340 23.26 -22.29 -28.20
C ILE A 340 22.23 -21.45 -28.96
N ALA A 341 22.53 -21.22 -30.23
CA ALA A 341 21.60 -20.72 -31.23
C ALA A 341 20.43 -21.69 -31.39
N LEU A 342 19.20 -21.19 -31.26
CA LEU A 342 18.00 -21.88 -31.71
C LEU A 342 17.43 -21.09 -32.88
N SER A 343 17.52 -21.72 -34.04
CA SER A 343 16.96 -21.33 -35.33
C SER A 343 15.44 -21.33 -35.32
N ASP A 344 14.87 -20.37 -36.03
CA ASP A 344 13.49 -20.35 -36.50
C ASP A 344 13.20 -21.54 -37.44
N ASP A 345 11.89 -21.83 -37.59
CA ASP A 345 11.23 -22.75 -38.54
C ASP A 345 10.98 -24.19 -38.06
N GLU A 346 9.76 -24.46 -37.58
CA GLU A 346 8.86 -25.57 -38.01
C GLU A 346 7.52 -25.59 -37.21
N PRO A 347 6.41 -26.12 -37.76
CA PRO A 347 5.05 -25.57 -37.63
C PRO A 347 4.22 -26.09 -36.46
N TRP A 348 3.20 -25.29 -36.10
CA TRP A 348 2.15 -25.66 -35.17
C TRP A 348 1.23 -26.73 -35.79
N ASP A 349 1.29 -27.96 -35.29
CA ASP A 349 0.13 -28.84 -35.08
C ASP A 349 0.59 -30.24 -34.69
N THR A 350 0.56 -30.55 -33.39
CA THR A 350 -0.12 -31.73 -32.82
C THR A 350 0.32 -31.97 -31.37
N VAL A 351 -0.56 -32.68 -30.64
CA VAL A 351 -0.44 -33.16 -29.25
C VAL A 351 -0.97 -32.18 -28.19
N SER A 352 -2.30 -32.03 -28.21
CA SER A 352 -3.08 -31.91 -26.99
C SER A 352 -3.03 -33.22 -26.20
N LYS A 353 -2.43 -33.20 -25.01
CA LYS A 353 -2.79 -34.09 -23.90
C LYS A 353 -3.03 -33.25 -22.65
N HIS A 354 -4.20 -33.49 -22.07
CA HIS A 354 -4.91 -32.70 -21.07
C HIS A 354 -4.07 -32.18 -19.89
N ARG A 355 -3.81 -30.87 -19.87
CA ARG A 355 -3.88 -30.05 -18.65
C ARG A 355 -4.95 -29.00 -18.89
N GLY A 356 -5.95 -28.93 -18.00
CA GLY A 356 -6.94 -27.87 -18.03
C GLY A 356 -6.22 -26.53 -18.03
N ARG A 357 -6.38 -25.78 -19.13
CA ARG A 357 -5.93 -24.39 -19.24
C ARG A 357 -6.75 -23.62 -18.20
N LYS A 358 -6.15 -23.28 -17.04
CA LYS A 358 -6.70 -22.30 -16.09
C LYS A 358 -6.90 -21.02 -16.92
N ILE A 359 -8.14 -20.75 -17.34
CA ILE A 359 -8.50 -19.47 -17.91
C ILE A 359 -8.33 -18.49 -16.75
N LEU A 360 -7.29 -17.66 -16.80
CA LEU A 360 -7.09 -16.62 -15.79
C LEU A 360 -8.33 -15.71 -15.85
N PRO A 361 -9.00 -15.44 -14.72
CA PRO A 361 -10.13 -14.52 -14.71
C PRO A 361 -9.65 -13.17 -15.23
N ILE A 362 -10.35 -12.64 -16.24
CA ILE A 362 -10.19 -11.25 -16.68
C ILE A 362 -10.56 -10.39 -15.47
N PRO A 363 -9.77 -9.35 -15.12
CA PRO A 363 -10.13 -8.44 -14.04
C PRO A 363 -11.44 -7.76 -14.44
N THR A 364 -12.52 -8.11 -13.74
CA THR A 364 -13.85 -7.54 -13.94
C THR A 364 -14.19 -6.68 -12.73
N VAL A 365 -14.64 -5.45 -12.98
CA VAL A 365 -15.28 -4.62 -11.97
C VAL A 365 -16.75 -4.96 -11.96
N THR A 366 -17.24 -5.41 -10.81
CA THR A 366 -18.68 -5.54 -10.59
C THR A 366 -19.11 -4.33 -9.78
N GLN A 367 -19.67 -3.34 -10.47
CA GLN A 367 -20.31 -2.19 -9.83
C GLN A 367 -21.81 -2.44 -9.75
N THR A 368 -22.31 -2.62 -8.52
CA THR A 368 -23.74 -2.54 -8.24
C THR A 368 -24.04 -1.18 -7.59
N PRO A 369 -25.29 -0.69 -7.61
CA PRO A 369 -25.65 0.55 -6.89
C PRO A 369 -25.30 0.54 -5.39
N MET A 370 -25.09 -0.64 -4.80
CA MET A 370 -24.84 -0.82 -3.37
C MET A 370 -23.39 -1.18 -3.02
N THR A 371 -22.61 -1.70 -3.97
CA THR A 371 -21.27 -2.24 -3.73
C THR A 371 -20.38 -2.12 -4.95
N LEU A 372 -19.14 -1.68 -4.74
CA LEU A 372 -18.07 -1.70 -5.73
C LEU A 372 -17.05 -2.79 -5.35
N THR A 373 -16.88 -3.78 -6.24
CA THR A 373 -15.93 -4.87 -6.07
C THR A 373 -14.95 -4.88 -7.23
N TYR A 374 -13.65 -4.89 -6.90
CA TYR A 374 -12.55 -5.01 -7.84
C TYR A 374 -11.99 -6.42 -7.80
N THR A 375 -11.92 -7.07 -8.96
CA THR A 375 -11.25 -8.37 -9.08
C THR A 375 -9.78 -8.16 -9.40
N VAL A 376 -8.89 -8.72 -8.58
CA VAL A 376 -7.45 -8.70 -8.85
C VAL A 376 -7.16 -9.70 -9.97
N ARG A 377 -6.33 -9.30 -10.94
CA ARG A 377 -6.01 -10.16 -12.09
C ARG A 377 -5.17 -11.35 -11.65
N GLY A 378 -5.66 -12.55 -11.93
CA GLY A 378 -4.97 -13.80 -11.59
C GLY A 378 -5.10 -14.18 -10.10
N ASN A 379 -4.39 -15.23 -9.71
CA ASN A 379 -4.33 -15.70 -8.34
C ASN A 379 -3.26 -14.89 -7.56
N SER A 380 -3.45 -14.74 -6.26
CA SER A 380 -2.54 -14.00 -5.38
C SER A 380 -2.08 -14.88 -4.23
N ASP A 381 -0.85 -14.63 -3.77
CA ASP A 381 -0.24 -15.25 -2.59
C ASP A 381 -0.09 -14.21 -1.48
N ILE A 382 -1.00 -14.23 -0.49
CA ILE A 382 -1.00 -13.27 0.63
C ILE A 382 -0.78 -14.01 1.95
N PRO A 383 0.46 -14.03 2.48
CA PRO A 383 0.77 -14.73 3.72
C PRO A 383 0.24 -13.99 4.95
N SER A 384 0.06 -14.72 6.05
CA SER A 384 -0.46 -14.18 7.31
C SER A 384 0.62 -13.53 8.16
N ASP A 385 1.41 -12.64 7.56
CA ASP A 385 2.60 -12.05 8.19
C ASP A 385 2.36 -10.64 8.75
N GLY A 386 1.16 -10.07 8.54
CA GLY A 386 0.83 -8.71 8.94
C GLY A 386 1.58 -7.63 8.17
N LYS A 387 2.23 -7.96 7.05
CA LYS A 387 2.90 -7.00 6.16
C LYS A 387 2.00 -6.59 5.01
N GLU A 388 2.38 -5.51 4.34
CA GLU A 388 1.70 -5.04 3.13
C GLU A 388 2.21 -5.80 1.91
N HIS A 389 1.29 -6.41 1.17
CA HIS A 389 1.52 -7.08 -0.10
C HIS A 389 0.79 -6.30 -1.18
N VAL A 390 1.53 -5.91 -2.23
CA VAL A 390 0.98 -5.10 -3.32
C VAL A 390 0.50 -6.01 -4.44
N VAL A 391 -0.78 -5.89 -4.80
CA VAL A 391 -1.40 -6.60 -5.92
C VAL A 391 -1.85 -5.61 -6.98
N THR A 392 -1.75 -5.99 -8.25
CA THR A 392 -2.20 -5.16 -9.37
C THR A 392 -3.66 -5.49 -9.69
N ILE A 393 -4.53 -4.50 -9.59
CA ILE A 393 -5.93 -4.62 -10.02
C ILE A 393 -5.97 -4.58 -11.55
N VAL A 394 -5.45 -3.49 -12.12
CA VAL A 394 -5.47 -3.22 -13.57
C VAL A 394 -4.42 -2.17 -13.93
N THR A 395 -4.02 -2.15 -15.19
CA THR A 395 -3.23 -1.08 -15.80
C THR A 395 -4.12 -0.34 -16.80
N LEU A 396 -4.24 0.96 -16.64
CA LEU A 396 -5.13 1.83 -17.43
C LEU A 396 -4.30 2.81 -18.23
N ASP A 397 -4.49 2.81 -19.54
CA ASP A 397 -3.84 3.76 -20.43
C ASP A 397 -4.76 4.96 -20.66
N PHE A 398 -4.21 6.16 -20.47
CA PHE A 398 -4.93 7.42 -20.65
C PHE A 398 -4.19 8.36 -21.58
N GLU A 399 -4.96 9.26 -22.19
CA GLU A 399 -4.44 10.46 -22.81
C GLU A 399 -4.47 11.61 -21.80
N ALA A 400 -3.36 12.33 -21.72
CA ALA A 400 -3.11 13.41 -20.80
C ALA A 400 -2.80 14.69 -21.58
N ASP A 401 -3.38 15.80 -21.13
CA ASP A 401 -3.02 17.14 -21.56
C ASP A 401 -1.96 17.68 -20.60
N VAL A 402 -0.78 18.00 -21.14
CA VAL A 402 0.37 18.48 -20.36
C VAL A 402 0.41 20.01 -20.45
N GLU A 403 0.43 20.66 -19.28
CA GLU A 403 0.55 22.10 -19.13
C GLU A 403 1.78 22.44 -18.28
N TYR A 404 2.48 23.51 -18.65
CA TYR A 404 3.61 24.04 -17.89
C TYR A 404 3.10 25.16 -16.99
N ILE A 405 3.27 25.04 -15.68
CA ILE A 405 2.70 25.98 -14.72
C ILE A 405 3.79 26.54 -13.83
N SER A 406 3.79 27.85 -13.61
CA SER A 406 4.69 28.51 -12.68
C SER A 406 3.94 29.51 -11.81
N ASP A 407 4.27 29.51 -10.52
CA ASP A 407 3.79 30.45 -9.51
C ASP A 407 5.00 31.23 -8.94
N PRO A 408 5.61 32.16 -9.71
CA PRO A 408 6.99 32.59 -9.48
C PRO A 408 7.22 33.36 -8.18
N ARG A 409 6.13 33.94 -7.64
CA ARG A 409 6.14 34.63 -6.36
C ARG A 409 6.33 33.68 -5.18
N LEU A 410 5.96 32.40 -5.33
CA LEU A 410 6.14 31.35 -4.33
C LEU A 410 7.39 30.53 -4.63
N ASP A 411 7.49 30.04 -5.86
CA ASP A 411 8.60 29.21 -6.34
C ASP A 411 8.82 29.50 -7.84
N PRO A 412 9.95 30.12 -8.24
CA PRO A 412 10.24 30.50 -9.63
C PRO A 412 10.63 29.32 -10.53
N ARG A 413 10.12 28.12 -10.22
CA ARG A 413 10.26 26.92 -11.04
C ARG A 413 9.00 26.70 -11.88
N VAL A 414 9.18 25.96 -12.96
CA VAL A 414 8.07 25.54 -13.83
C VAL A 414 7.80 24.07 -13.57
N PHE A 415 6.54 23.75 -13.28
CA PHE A 415 6.08 22.40 -13.03
C PHE A 415 5.26 21.91 -14.22
N LEU A 416 5.43 20.65 -14.58
CA LEU A 416 4.57 19.98 -15.54
C LEU A 416 3.36 19.43 -14.80
N GLN A 417 2.18 19.97 -15.09
CA GLN A 417 0.91 19.40 -14.65
C GLN A 417 0.28 18.66 -15.81
N CYS A 418 -0.28 17.50 -15.54
CA CYS A 418 -1.06 16.75 -16.51
C CYS A 418 -2.48 16.63 -16.04
N GLN A 419 -3.40 16.96 -16.92
CA GLN A 419 -4.82 16.73 -16.76
C GLN A 419 -5.22 15.47 -17.50
N VAL A 420 -5.91 14.57 -16.81
CA VAL A 420 -6.38 13.29 -17.36
C VAL A 420 -7.86 13.13 -17.11
N LYS A 421 -8.58 12.66 -18.13
CA LYS A 421 -9.97 12.23 -18.00
C LYS A 421 -10.02 10.72 -17.75
N ASN A 422 -10.71 10.30 -16.70
CA ASN A 422 -10.94 8.89 -16.43
C ASN A 422 -11.94 8.29 -17.43
N THR A 423 -11.42 7.81 -18.57
CA THR A 423 -12.20 7.12 -19.61
C THR A 423 -12.46 5.64 -19.30
N SER A 424 -11.90 5.12 -18.21
CA SER A 424 -12.02 3.71 -17.84
C SER A 424 -13.38 3.38 -17.23
N GLU A 425 -13.68 2.09 -17.09
CA GLU A 425 -14.87 1.61 -16.38
C GLU A 425 -14.69 1.62 -14.85
N TYR A 426 -13.50 1.98 -14.37
CA TYR A 426 -13.13 1.95 -12.96
C TYR A 426 -13.38 3.31 -12.32
N ARG A 427 -14.05 3.33 -11.16
CA ARG A 427 -13.91 4.45 -10.21
C ARG A 427 -12.55 4.33 -9.54
N LEU A 428 -11.75 5.38 -9.61
CA LEU A 428 -10.44 5.43 -8.96
C LEU A 428 -10.64 5.99 -7.55
N LEU A 429 -10.41 5.14 -6.55
CA LEU A 429 -10.59 5.52 -5.15
C LEU A 429 -9.49 6.47 -4.68
N PRO A 430 -9.76 7.32 -3.67
CA PRO A 430 -8.74 8.16 -3.07
C PRO A 430 -7.54 7.37 -2.58
N GLY A 431 -6.34 7.76 -2.99
CA GLY A 431 -5.13 7.04 -2.63
C GLY A 431 -3.84 7.73 -3.06
N PRO A 432 -2.69 7.33 -2.53
CA PRO A 432 -1.40 7.87 -2.93
C PRO A 432 -1.03 7.43 -4.36
N VAL A 433 -0.43 8.35 -5.12
CA VAL A 433 0.11 8.10 -6.46
C VAL A 433 1.61 8.36 -6.44
N ASN A 434 2.39 7.37 -6.84
CA ASN A 434 3.81 7.57 -7.15
C ASN A 434 3.94 7.88 -8.64
N VAL A 435 4.55 9.01 -8.98
CA VAL A 435 4.74 9.45 -10.36
C VAL A 435 6.14 9.08 -10.82
N ILE A 436 6.20 8.39 -11.95
CA ILE A 436 7.41 7.83 -12.55
C ILE A 436 7.50 8.38 -13.97
N MET A 437 8.60 9.04 -14.31
CA MET A 437 8.91 9.54 -15.65
C MET A 437 10.18 8.86 -16.13
N ASP A 438 10.16 8.28 -17.33
CA ASP A 438 11.32 7.59 -17.94
C ASP A 438 11.99 6.56 -17.02
N LYS A 439 11.17 5.80 -16.29
CA LYS A 439 11.57 4.79 -15.29
C LYS A 439 12.21 5.36 -14.02
N SER A 440 12.32 6.67 -13.89
CA SER A 440 12.77 7.35 -12.67
C SER A 440 11.60 7.85 -11.84
N TYR A 441 11.72 7.78 -10.52
CA TYR A 441 10.74 8.34 -9.60
C TYR A 441 10.90 9.87 -9.56
N VAL A 442 9.80 10.61 -9.77
CA VAL A 442 9.84 12.08 -9.79
C VAL A 442 9.09 12.70 -8.63
N SER A 443 7.86 12.24 -8.36
CA SER A 443 7.01 12.87 -7.34
C SER A 443 6.05 11.90 -6.65
N ARG A 444 5.46 12.34 -5.54
CA ARG A 444 4.32 11.69 -4.88
C ARG A 444 3.17 12.68 -4.82
N THR A 445 2.00 12.24 -5.25
CA THR A 445 0.76 12.99 -5.12
C THR A 445 -0.34 12.11 -4.53
N ARG A 446 -1.57 12.64 -4.44
CA ARG A 446 -2.75 11.92 -3.96
C ARG A 446 -3.87 12.07 -4.97
N LEU A 447 -4.42 10.95 -5.39
CA LEU A 447 -5.62 10.92 -6.22
C LEU A 447 -6.84 11.20 -5.32
N PRO A 448 -7.75 12.09 -5.73
CA PRO A 448 -9.07 12.20 -5.13
C PRO A 448 -9.94 10.99 -5.51
N ASP A 449 -11.21 11.04 -5.14
CA ASP A 449 -12.19 10.06 -5.60
C ASP A 449 -12.64 10.45 -7.01
N VAL A 450 -12.23 9.68 -8.02
CA VAL A 450 -12.47 10.01 -9.42
C VAL A 450 -13.43 9.00 -10.04
N ASN A 451 -14.63 9.46 -10.35
CA ASN A 451 -15.62 8.64 -11.02
C ASN A 451 -15.31 8.48 -12.51
N ARG A 452 -16.07 7.62 -13.18
CA ARG A 452 -16.01 7.48 -14.64
C ARG A 452 -16.34 8.83 -15.29
N ASN A 453 -15.57 9.19 -16.31
CA ASN A 453 -15.62 10.44 -17.08
C ASN A 453 -15.26 11.72 -16.31
N GLU A 454 -14.84 11.61 -15.06
CA GLU A 454 -14.32 12.74 -14.27
C GLU A 454 -12.85 13.00 -14.60
N THR A 455 -12.41 14.24 -14.46
CA THR A 455 -11.03 14.66 -14.70
C THR A 455 -10.25 14.74 -13.40
N PHE A 456 -8.95 14.47 -13.48
CA PHE A 456 -8.03 14.58 -12.36
C PHE A 456 -6.65 14.97 -12.86
N ASP A 457 -5.89 15.61 -11.97
CA ASP A 457 -4.58 16.13 -12.34
C ASP A 457 -3.47 15.48 -11.51
N PHE A 458 -2.26 15.45 -12.07
CA PHE A 458 -1.02 15.07 -11.38
C PHE A 458 0.15 15.92 -11.86
N THR A 459 1.14 16.08 -11.00
CA THR A 459 2.36 16.84 -11.31
C THR A 459 3.49 15.88 -11.66
N LEU A 460 4.04 15.99 -12.87
CA LEU A 460 5.15 15.18 -13.35
C LEU A 460 6.52 15.61 -12.82
N GLY A 461 6.59 16.74 -12.10
CA GLY A 461 7.84 17.30 -11.56
C GLY A 461 8.10 18.72 -12.08
N ASP A 462 9.24 19.28 -11.70
CA ASP A 462 9.75 20.54 -12.25
C ASP A 462 10.62 20.32 -13.50
N ASP A 463 10.56 21.28 -14.42
CA ASP A 463 11.41 21.37 -15.60
C ASP A 463 12.51 22.41 -15.40
N PRO A 464 13.76 22.00 -15.12
CA PRO A 464 14.85 22.95 -14.92
C PRO A 464 15.26 23.67 -16.20
N SER A 465 14.80 23.22 -17.38
CA SER A 465 15.13 23.82 -18.68
C SER A 465 14.24 25.02 -18.99
N ILE A 466 13.30 25.36 -18.11
CA ILE A 466 12.49 26.58 -18.23
C ILE A 466 12.80 27.45 -17.03
N ILE A 467 13.55 28.52 -17.28
CA ILE A 467 14.04 29.40 -16.22
C ILE A 467 13.07 30.57 -16.10
N VAL A 468 12.42 30.70 -14.94
CA VAL A 468 11.57 31.84 -14.63
C VAL A 468 12.25 32.76 -13.63
N LEU A 469 12.25 34.06 -13.91
CA LEU A 469 12.78 35.11 -13.05
C LEU A 469 11.64 36.03 -12.65
N TYR A 470 11.50 36.30 -11.35
CA TYR A 470 10.49 37.20 -10.79
C TYR A 470 11.17 38.42 -10.15
N GLU A 471 10.86 39.61 -10.66
CA GLU A 471 11.35 40.88 -10.14
C GLU A 471 10.18 41.82 -9.84
N ARG A 472 10.16 42.39 -8.63
CA ARG A 472 9.16 43.40 -8.26
C ARG A 472 9.84 44.68 -7.79
N SER A 473 9.47 45.80 -8.41
CA SER A 473 9.92 47.13 -8.03
C SER A 473 8.73 48.02 -7.69
N SER A 474 8.97 49.10 -6.93
CA SER A 474 7.94 50.10 -6.63
C SER A 474 8.48 51.51 -6.74
N LYS A 475 7.63 52.44 -7.16
CA LYS A 475 7.93 53.86 -7.27
C LYS A 475 6.80 54.68 -6.66
N VAL A 476 7.12 55.52 -5.68
CA VAL A 476 6.16 56.41 -5.03
C VAL A 476 6.12 57.75 -5.75
N THR A 477 4.92 58.19 -6.10
CA THR A 477 4.63 59.51 -6.65
C THR A 477 3.60 60.19 -5.77
N LYS A 478 3.87 61.42 -5.33
CA LYS A 478 2.92 62.21 -4.53
C LYS A 478 2.00 62.98 -5.47
N GLU A 479 0.69 62.81 -5.34
CA GLU A 479 -0.28 63.58 -6.12
C GLU A 479 -0.51 64.94 -5.44
N GLY A 480 -0.36 66.03 -6.20
CA GLY A 480 -0.37 67.40 -5.69
C GLY A 480 -1.72 67.82 -5.09
N THR A 481 -1.65 68.54 -3.97
CA THR A 481 -2.77 69.03 -3.17
C THR A 481 -3.73 69.89 -3.99
N LYS A 482 -4.98 69.42 -4.20
CA LYS A 482 -6.10 70.36 -4.44
C LYS A 482 -6.42 71.02 -3.11
N ALA A 483 -6.76 72.32 -3.11
CA ALA A 483 -6.85 73.17 -1.91
C ALA A 483 -7.80 72.70 -0.77
N PHE A 484 -8.51 71.59 -0.94
CA PHE A 484 -9.46 70.99 0.02
C PHE A 484 -9.40 69.44 0.09
N ALA A 485 -8.37 68.79 -0.48
CA ALA A 485 -8.26 67.33 -0.49
C ALA A 485 -7.04 66.84 0.31
N ASP A 486 -7.20 65.74 1.05
CA ASP A 486 -6.09 65.07 1.74
C ASP A 486 -5.02 64.64 0.74
N PRO A 487 -3.71 64.78 1.06
CA PRO A 487 -2.64 64.40 0.17
C PRO A 487 -2.65 62.88 -0.06
N LEU A 488 -2.70 62.47 -1.33
CA LEU A 488 -2.70 61.07 -1.75
C LEU A 488 -1.30 60.67 -2.23
N ASP A 489 -0.79 59.57 -1.69
CA ASP A 489 0.40 58.90 -2.18
C ASP A 489 -0.03 57.79 -3.17
N ILE A 490 0.51 57.84 -4.38
CA ILE A 490 0.35 56.80 -5.40
C ILE A 490 1.64 55.99 -5.43
N THR A 491 1.57 54.72 -5.08
CA THR A 491 2.71 53.80 -5.23
C THR A 491 2.44 52.88 -6.40
N THR A 492 3.21 53.05 -7.47
CA THR A 492 3.17 52.17 -8.65
C THR A 492 4.06 50.98 -8.39
N TYR A 493 3.51 49.78 -8.47
CA TYR A 493 4.25 48.52 -8.42
C TYR A 493 4.38 47.96 -9.83
N THR A 494 5.59 47.57 -10.20
CA THR A 494 5.89 46.91 -11.46
C THR A 494 6.46 45.53 -11.16
N THR A 495 5.72 44.50 -11.52
CA THR A 495 6.16 43.11 -11.51
C THR A 495 6.61 42.75 -12.93
N THR A 496 7.85 42.30 -13.05
CA THR A 496 8.42 41.75 -14.27
C THR A 496 8.67 40.26 -14.05
N ILE A 497 8.09 39.43 -14.90
CA ILE A 497 8.37 37.99 -14.94
C ILE A 497 9.04 37.70 -16.28
N THR A 498 10.21 37.07 -16.26
CA THR A 498 10.89 36.64 -17.49
C THR A 498 10.93 35.12 -17.52
N ALA A 499 10.39 34.51 -18.55
CA ALA A 499 10.46 33.06 -18.76
C ALA A 499 11.38 32.77 -19.95
N HIS A 500 12.40 31.95 -19.73
CA HIS A 500 13.34 31.52 -20.76
C HIS A 500 13.19 30.01 -20.99
N ASN A 501 12.86 29.63 -22.22
CA ASN A 501 12.86 28.25 -22.64
C ASN A 501 14.25 27.88 -23.14
N THR A 502 14.95 26.95 -22.50
CA THR A 502 16.24 26.43 -22.97
C THR A 502 16.11 25.08 -23.70
N HIS A 503 14.89 24.59 -23.91
CA HIS A 503 14.65 23.40 -24.73
C HIS A 503 14.91 23.67 -26.21
N ARG A 504 15.15 22.58 -26.94
CA ARG A 504 15.25 22.56 -28.41
C ARG A 504 13.88 22.51 -29.10
N PHE A 505 12.79 22.53 -28.32
CA PHE A 505 11.42 22.55 -28.82
C PHE A 505 10.63 23.71 -28.24
N ALA A 506 9.58 24.12 -28.97
CA ALA A 506 8.65 25.15 -28.50
C ALA A 506 7.69 24.58 -27.44
N ILE A 507 7.41 25.38 -26.42
CA ILE A 507 6.39 25.12 -25.41
C ILE A 507 5.12 25.81 -25.89
N GLU A 508 4.09 25.04 -26.21
CA GLU A 508 2.84 25.58 -26.75
C GLU A 508 2.06 26.38 -25.72
N ASN A 509 2.08 25.97 -24.44
CA ASN A 509 1.31 26.61 -23.37
C ASN A 509 2.08 26.61 -22.05
N ILE A 510 2.73 27.72 -21.72
CA ILE A 510 3.14 28.03 -20.34
C ILE A 510 2.07 28.90 -19.69
N ILE A 511 1.70 28.55 -18.45
CA ILE A 511 0.76 29.27 -17.60
C ILE A 511 1.55 29.85 -16.44
N VAL A 512 1.57 31.19 -16.33
CA VAL A 512 2.22 31.88 -15.23
C VAL A 512 1.15 32.56 -14.40
N ARG A 513 1.04 32.16 -13.13
CA ARG A 513 0.04 32.70 -12.20
C ARG A 513 0.66 33.73 -11.27
N ASP A 514 -0.06 34.80 -11.04
CA ASP A 514 0.27 35.79 -10.02
C ASP A 514 -1.03 36.48 -9.53
N ALA A 515 -0.90 37.39 -8.58
CA ALA A 515 -2.04 38.11 -8.02
C ALA A 515 -1.77 39.60 -7.88
N VAL A 516 -2.76 40.40 -8.25
CA VAL A 516 -2.85 41.81 -7.92
C VAL A 516 -3.48 41.93 -6.53
N PRO A 517 -2.93 42.72 -5.61
CA PRO A 517 -3.51 42.86 -4.27
C PRO A 517 -4.91 43.48 -4.35
N THR A 518 -5.83 42.96 -3.55
CA THR A 518 -7.17 43.53 -3.39
C THR A 518 -7.26 44.32 -2.08
N SER A 519 -8.09 45.36 -2.06
CA SER A 519 -8.30 46.18 -0.85
C SER A 519 -9.22 45.43 0.13
N ALA A 520 -8.66 44.54 0.93
CA ALA A 520 -9.40 43.86 2.00
C ALA A 520 -9.80 44.88 3.08
N ASP A 521 -11.09 45.16 3.18
CA ASP A 521 -11.78 45.88 4.26
C ASP A 521 -11.41 47.35 4.55
N ASN A 522 -10.47 47.95 3.79
CA ASN A 522 -10.09 49.35 3.99
C ASN A 522 -10.53 50.24 2.82
N HIS A 523 -11.65 50.95 2.99
CA HIS A 523 -12.14 51.93 2.02
C HIS A 523 -11.17 53.10 1.72
N ARG A 524 -10.09 53.25 2.50
CA ARG A 524 -9.07 54.30 2.27
C ARG A 524 -7.98 53.88 1.28
N ILE A 525 -7.86 52.60 0.92
CA ILE A 525 -6.84 52.11 -0.01
C ILE A 525 -7.52 51.66 -1.29
N LYS A 526 -7.14 52.23 -2.42
CA LYS A 526 -7.66 51.85 -3.75
C LYS A 526 -6.53 51.27 -4.59
N VAL A 527 -6.68 50.03 -5.04
CA VAL A 527 -5.78 49.41 -6.00
C VAL A 527 -6.35 49.56 -7.41
N VAL A 528 -5.53 49.97 -8.37
CA VAL A 528 -5.91 50.17 -9.77
C VAL A 528 -4.92 49.43 -10.66
N LEU A 529 -5.39 48.43 -11.40
CA LEU A 529 -4.58 47.75 -12.41
C LEU A 529 -4.34 48.69 -13.59
N GLN A 530 -3.08 48.82 -14.02
CA GLN A 530 -2.67 49.60 -15.20
C GLN A 530 -2.31 48.66 -16.37
N LYS A 531 -1.56 47.59 -16.09
CA LYS A 531 -1.17 46.55 -17.04
C LYS A 531 -1.32 45.17 -16.42
N PRO A 532 -1.78 44.14 -17.16
CA PRO A 532 -2.11 44.22 -18.58
C PRO A 532 -3.47 44.88 -18.83
N GLN A 533 -3.54 45.76 -19.84
CA GLN A 533 -4.77 46.53 -20.08
C GLN A 533 -5.96 45.63 -20.45
N ALA A 534 -5.68 44.49 -21.11
CA ALA A 534 -6.68 43.49 -21.47
C ALA A 534 -7.45 42.92 -20.26
N LEU A 535 -6.82 42.83 -19.07
CA LEU A 535 -7.51 42.36 -17.85
C LEU A 535 -8.53 43.37 -17.31
N ILE A 536 -8.41 44.66 -17.62
CA ILE A 536 -9.33 45.69 -17.10
C ILE A 536 -10.76 45.48 -17.66
N GLU A 537 -10.86 44.93 -18.87
CA GLU A 537 -12.13 44.69 -19.57
C GLU A 537 -12.50 43.20 -19.64
N ALA A 538 -11.62 42.32 -19.15
CA ALA A 538 -11.81 40.88 -19.20
C ALA A 538 -12.88 40.40 -18.21
N LYS A 539 -13.61 39.36 -18.60
CA LYS A 539 -14.47 38.61 -17.67
C LYS A 539 -13.68 37.50 -16.99
N GLU A 540 -14.07 37.18 -15.76
CA GLU A 540 -13.54 36.02 -15.03
C GLU A 540 -13.65 34.72 -15.85
N GLY A 541 -12.57 33.94 -15.87
CA GLY A 541 -12.45 32.65 -16.55
C GLY A 541 -12.19 32.70 -18.06
N VAL A 542 -12.16 33.88 -18.69
CA VAL A 542 -12.02 34.00 -20.16
C VAL A 542 -10.65 34.58 -20.52
N PHE A 543 -9.88 33.83 -21.32
CA PHE A 543 -8.62 34.31 -21.88
C PHE A 543 -8.88 35.39 -22.95
N VAL A 544 -8.21 36.53 -22.79
CA VAL A 544 -8.19 37.65 -23.73
C VAL A 544 -6.75 37.90 -24.20
N GLU A 545 -6.59 38.34 -25.44
CA GLU A 545 -5.28 38.66 -26.01
C GLU A 545 -4.73 39.95 -25.39
N ALA A 546 -3.53 39.90 -24.85
CA ALA A 546 -2.83 41.06 -24.30
C ALA A 546 -1.88 41.62 -25.36
N ASN A 547 -2.41 42.43 -26.27
CA ASN A 547 -1.66 43.16 -27.29
C ASN A 547 -0.87 44.32 -26.66
N GLU A 548 0.14 44.01 -25.84
CA GLU A 548 1.01 45.02 -25.25
C GLU A 548 2.18 45.31 -26.20
N SER A 549 2.11 46.47 -26.84
CA SER A 549 3.13 46.96 -27.76
C SER A 549 4.42 47.32 -27.02
N ARG A 550 5.49 46.55 -27.24
CA ARG A 550 6.85 47.02 -26.99
C ARG A 550 7.87 46.39 -27.95
N GLY A 551 8.17 47.11 -29.03
CA GLY A 551 9.41 47.02 -29.81
C GLY A 551 9.70 45.70 -30.52
N ASP A 552 9.50 45.70 -31.83
CA ASP A 552 10.00 44.78 -32.86
C ASP A 552 9.68 43.27 -32.81
N ASP A 553 9.19 42.71 -31.71
CA ASP A 553 8.71 41.32 -31.69
C ASP A 553 7.19 41.26 -31.45
N GLU A 554 6.46 40.90 -32.50
CA GLU A 554 5.01 40.74 -32.50
C GLU A 554 4.58 39.69 -31.45
N ALA A 555 4.02 40.15 -30.33
CA ALA A 555 3.43 39.29 -29.28
C ALA A 555 2.11 38.64 -29.72
N LYS A 556 2.13 37.82 -30.77
CA LYS A 556 0.93 37.27 -31.42
C LYS A 556 0.19 36.18 -30.64
N ASP A 557 0.66 35.78 -29.45
CA ASP A 557 0.07 34.64 -28.70
C ASP A 557 0.00 34.87 -27.17
N LEU A 558 0.18 36.10 -26.66
CA LEU A 558 0.02 36.35 -25.23
C LEU A 558 -1.46 36.44 -24.86
N MET A 559 -1.92 35.50 -24.05
CA MET A 559 -3.24 35.51 -23.47
C MET A 559 -3.18 35.79 -21.97
N VAL A 560 -4.20 36.45 -21.45
CA VAL A 560 -4.36 36.68 -20.01
C VAL A 560 -5.81 36.49 -19.60
N LYS A 561 -6.06 35.96 -18.41
CA LYS A 561 -7.41 35.87 -17.81
C LYS A 561 -7.39 36.20 -16.33
N TRP A 562 -8.54 36.65 -15.81
CA TRP A 562 -8.83 36.54 -14.39
C TRP A 562 -9.19 35.09 -14.06
N GLU A 563 -8.48 34.47 -13.12
CA GLU A 563 -8.91 33.19 -12.54
C GLU A 563 -9.96 33.41 -11.46
N LYS A 564 -9.74 34.43 -10.62
CA LYS A 564 -10.71 34.91 -9.64
C LYS A 564 -10.51 36.40 -9.41
N GLU A 565 -11.35 37.21 -10.04
CA GLU A 565 -11.19 38.67 -10.10
C GLU A 565 -11.31 39.30 -8.70
N GLN A 566 -12.24 38.80 -7.88
CA GLN A 566 -12.47 39.29 -6.52
C GLN A 566 -11.28 39.06 -5.58
N ASP A 567 -10.47 38.05 -5.86
CA ASP A 567 -9.25 37.73 -5.12
C ASP A 567 -8.00 38.32 -5.79
N GLY A 568 -8.17 38.95 -6.97
CA GLY A 568 -7.08 39.50 -7.78
C GLY A 568 -6.18 38.46 -8.42
N LEU A 569 -6.62 37.20 -8.54
CA LEU A 569 -5.84 36.10 -9.13
C LEU A 569 -5.97 36.10 -10.66
N TYR A 570 -4.84 36.12 -11.35
CA TYR A 570 -4.79 36.12 -12.81
C TYR A 570 -3.75 35.14 -13.36
N GLU A 571 -3.93 34.73 -14.61
CA GLU A 571 -3.03 33.83 -15.32
C GLU A 571 -2.62 34.42 -16.66
N TYR A 572 -1.31 34.47 -16.92
CA TYR A 572 -0.78 34.61 -18.27
C TYR A 572 -0.66 33.24 -18.92
N LYS A 573 -0.97 33.15 -20.21
CA LYS A 573 -0.77 31.97 -21.04
C LYS A 573 -0.07 32.37 -22.33
N TRP A 574 1.04 31.70 -22.66
CA TRP A 574 1.81 31.99 -23.88
C TRP A 574 2.48 30.71 -24.42
N ARG A 575 2.64 30.66 -25.74
CA ARG A 575 3.65 29.87 -26.45
C ARG A 575 5.06 30.47 -26.38
N ILE A 576 6.06 29.72 -25.93
CA ILE A 576 7.48 30.13 -25.98
C ILE A 576 8.22 29.26 -26.99
N ASN A 577 8.88 29.86 -27.98
CA ASN A 577 9.68 29.10 -28.96
C ASN A 577 10.92 28.47 -28.32
N ALA A 578 11.57 27.55 -29.03
CA ALA A 578 12.83 26.94 -28.58
C ALA A 578 13.90 28.02 -28.37
N GLU A 579 14.66 27.91 -27.29
CA GLU A 579 15.76 28.83 -26.93
C GLU A 579 15.36 30.32 -26.74
N ASP A 580 14.06 30.61 -26.67
CA ASP A 580 13.49 31.96 -26.65
C ASP A 580 13.23 32.50 -25.24
N LYS A 581 13.02 33.81 -25.11
CA LYS A 581 12.73 34.52 -23.86
C LYS A 581 11.51 35.41 -24.01
N VAL A 582 10.55 35.26 -23.11
CA VAL A 582 9.38 36.14 -23.03
C VAL A 582 9.36 36.89 -21.70
N LYS A 583 8.80 38.09 -21.72
CA LYS A 583 8.67 38.96 -20.56
C LYS A 583 7.21 39.36 -20.36
N PHE A 584 6.70 39.10 -19.15
CA PHE A 584 5.39 39.53 -18.68
C PHE A 584 5.57 40.74 -17.77
N GLU A 585 4.80 41.80 -18.00
CA GLU A 585 4.83 43.00 -17.16
C GLU A 585 3.44 43.28 -16.60
N THR A 586 3.32 43.29 -15.28
CA THR A 586 2.10 43.66 -14.58
C THR A 586 2.37 44.92 -13.77
N VAL A 587 1.53 45.93 -13.97
CA VAL A 587 1.67 47.24 -13.33
C VAL A 587 0.36 47.59 -12.66
N PHE A 588 0.42 47.92 -11.37
CA PHE A 588 -0.75 48.41 -10.63
C PHE A 588 -0.37 49.54 -9.69
N ASP A 589 -1.30 50.45 -9.49
CA ASP A 589 -1.17 51.58 -8.58
C ASP A 589 -1.91 51.30 -7.28
N VAL A 590 -1.25 51.53 -6.15
CA VAL A 590 -1.90 51.61 -4.84
C VAL A 590 -2.03 53.07 -4.47
N LYS A 591 -3.28 53.55 -4.37
CA LYS A 591 -3.61 54.91 -3.94
C LYS A 591 -4.05 54.86 -2.49
N ALA A 592 -3.34 55.58 -1.63
CA ALA A 592 -3.67 55.70 -0.21
C ALA A 592 -3.40 57.13 0.28
N PRO A 593 -4.14 57.64 1.28
CA PRO A 593 -3.79 58.86 1.98
C PRO A 593 -2.38 58.80 2.56
N SER A 594 -1.63 59.90 2.54
CA SER A 594 -0.21 59.94 2.93
C SER A 594 0.05 59.55 4.39
N ASP A 595 -0.97 59.62 5.26
CA ASP A 595 -0.94 59.18 6.66
C ASP A 595 -1.16 57.66 6.83
N THR A 596 -1.65 56.98 5.79
CA THR A 596 -2.04 55.58 5.85
C THR A 596 -0.84 54.67 5.58
N LYS A 597 -0.39 53.95 6.62
CA LYS A 597 0.61 52.90 6.47
C LYS A 597 -0.06 51.61 5.99
N TYR A 598 0.51 50.99 4.96
CA TYR A 598 0.07 49.70 4.45
C TYR A 598 1.28 48.85 4.05
N SER A 599 1.06 47.54 3.95
CA SER A 599 2.04 46.58 3.43
C SER A 599 1.33 45.57 2.56
N LEU A 600 1.91 45.22 1.42
CA LEU A 600 1.44 44.10 0.61
C LEU A 600 1.91 42.80 1.27
N SER A 601 1.08 42.20 2.12
CA SER A 601 1.37 40.89 2.71
C SER A 601 1.13 39.79 1.67
N ASN A 602 2.08 38.87 1.54
CA ASN A 602 1.84 37.60 0.86
C ASN A 602 0.79 36.85 1.68
N PHE A 603 -0.47 36.85 1.26
CA PHE A 603 -1.41 35.85 1.76
C PHE A 603 -0.97 34.50 1.19
N ALA A 604 -0.10 33.82 1.93
CA ALA A 604 0.04 32.38 1.79
C ALA A 604 -1.34 31.80 2.05
N ILE A 605 -1.89 31.14 1.05
CA ILE A 605 -3.12 30.37 1.15
C ILE A 605 -2.94 29.43 2.34
N GLN A 606 -3.63 29.70 3.46
CA GLN A 606 -3.86 28.69 4.47
C GLN A 606 -4.75 27.64 3.82
N GLY A 607 -4.10 26.67 3.17
CA GLY A 607 -4.73 25.41 2.83
C GLY A 607 -5.23 24.82 4.14
N LYS A 608 -6.55 24.81 4.33
CA LYS A 608 -7.19 23.84 5.20
C LYS A 608 -6.78 22.47 4.68
N THR A 609 -5.79 21.87 5.32
CA THR A 609 -5.67 20.40 5.34
C THR A 609 -6.96 19.89 5.98
N ALA A 610 -7.87 19.42 5.13
CA ALA A 610 -8.97 18.54 5.51
C ALA A 610 -8.49 17.08 5.38
#